data_AF-A0A9D6M5Y8-F1
#
_entry.id   AF-A0A9D6M5Y8-F1
#
_cell.length_a   1.000
_cell.length_b   1.000
_cell.length_c   1.000
_cell.angle_alpha   90.00
_cell.angle_beta   90.00
_cell.angle_gamma   90.00
#
_symmetry.space_group_name_H-M   'P 1'
#
loop_
_entity.id
_entity.type
_entity.pdbx_description
1 polymer ?
#
loop_
_entity_poly.entity_id
_entity_poly.type
_entity_poly.pdbx_seq_one_letter_code
_entity_poly.pdbx_strand_id
1 'polypeptide(L)'
;MKRFLIGFLILILGLAVGGVGTWLYVKEQGARGKGQGAIETKQERKILFYRAPMNPQQTSPTPMKDEMGMDYVPVYDEEAATEKEVIGTVKITPEKIQKIGVKTEEAKIRTLKRTIRTVGRIEPVENKVYNINTKVAGWVE
;
A
#
# COMPACT_ATOMS: atom_id res chain seq x y z
N MET A 1 -2.15 -46.07 -36.76
CA MET A 1 -1.23 -44.91 -36.86
C MET A 1 -1.83 -43.58 -36.37
N LYS A 2 -3.11 -43.26 -36.60
CA LYS A 2 -3.72 -41.97 -36.21
C LYS A 2 -3.79 -41.70 -34.69
N ARG A 3 -3.91 -42.73 -33.85
CA ARG A 3 -3.98 -42.60 -32.37
C ARG A 3 -2.64 -42.21 -31.73
N PHE A 4 -1.52 -42.65 -32.30
CA PHE A 4 -0.18 -42.22 -31.88
C PHE A 4 0.12 -40.79 -32.33
N LEU A 5 -0.39 -40.38 -33.50
CA LEU A 5 -0.26 -39.01 -34.00
C LEU A 5 -0.99 -38.00 -33.10
N ILE A 6 -2.19 -38.35 -32.60
CA ILE A 6 -2.98 -37.52 -31.68
C ILE A 6 -2.29 -37.40 -30.32
N GLY A 7 -1.71 -38.50 -29.80
CA GLY A 7 -0.94 -38.47 -28.56
C GLY A 7 0.30 -37.57 -28.65
N PHE A 8 1.02 -37.62 -29.77
CA PHE A 8 2.18 -36.76 -29.99
C PHE A 8 1.79 -35.28 -30.13
N LEU A 9 0.64 -35.00 -30.75
CA LEU A 9 0.13 -33.63 -30.90
C LEU A 9 -0.31 -33.04 -29.55
N ILE A 10 -0.91 -33.83 -28.66
CA ILE A 10 -1.25 -33.40 -27.29
C ILE A 10 0.00 -33.15 -26.45
N LEU A 11 1.06 -33.98 -26.61
CA LEU A 11 2.32 -33.80 -25.92
C LEU A 11 3.04 -32.51 -26.34
N ILE A 12 3.05 -32.20 -27.64
CA ILE A 12 3.62 -30.96 -28.19
C ILE A 12 2.80 -29.75 -27.71
N LEU A 13 1.47 -29.85 -27.68
CA LEU A 13 0.61 -28.78 -27.20
C LEU A 13 0.82 -28.53 -25.69
N GLY A 14 0.99 -29.59 -24.90
CA GLY A 14 1.30 -29.50 -23.47
C GLY A 14 2.65 -28.84 -23.20
N LEU A 15 3.69 -29.20 -23.96
CA LEU A 15 5.01 -28.57 -23.87
C LEU A 15 5.00 -27.10 -24.33
N ALA A 16 4.22 -26.76 -25.36
CA ALA A 16 4.07 -25.38 -25.81
C ALA A 16 3.34 -24.52 -24.76
N VAL A 17 2.26 -25.03 -24.18
CA VAL A 17 1.52 -24.32 -23.10
C VAL A 17 2.39 -24.20 -21.84
N GLY A 18 3.15 -25.24 -21.48
CA GLY A 18 4.10 -25.22 -20.38
C GLY A 18 5.25 -24.21 -20.59
N GLY A 19 5.80 -24.15 -21.80
CA GLY A 19 6.87 -23.21 -22.17
C GLY A 19 6.41 -21.75 -22.20
N VAL A 20 5.20 -21.48 -22.70
CA VAL A 20 4.62 -20.13 -22.67
C VAL A 20 4.26 -19.72 -21.23
N GLY A 21 3.75 -20.65 -20.43
CA GLY A 21 3.46 -20.41 -19.01
C GLY A 21 4.71 -20.06 -18.20
N THR A 22 5.82 -20.78 -18.39
CA THR A 22 7.08 -20.46 -17.71
C THR A 22 7.72 -19.18 -18.24
N TRP A 23 7.62 -18.88 -19.54
CA TRP A 23 8.11 -17.63 -20.11
C TRP A 23 7.33 -16.41 -19.58
N LEU A 24 6.00 -16.51 -19.44
CA LEU A 24 5.19 -15.44 -18.83
C LEU A 24 5.46 -15.29 -17.33
N TYR A 25 5.63 -16.40 -16.60
CA TYR A 25 5.99 -16.37 -15.18
C TYR A 25 7.37 -15.73 -14.93
N VAL A 26 8.36 -16.03 -15.79
CA VAL A 26 9.69 -15.40 -15.73
C VAL A 26 9.64 -13.93 -16.13
N LYS A 27 8.80 -13.54 -17.10
CA LYS A 27 8.60 -12.14 -17.49
C LYS A 27 7.96 -11.32 -16.35
N GLU A 28 7.05 -11.93 -15.59
CA GLU A 28 6.42 -11.31 -14.42
C GLU A 28 7.38 -11.23 -13.21
N GLN A 29 8.29 -12.20 -13.05
CA GLN A 29 9.39 -12.10 -12.09
C GLN A 29 10.52 -11.14 -12.52
N GLY A 30 10.73 -10.93 -13.82
CA GLY A 30 11.65 -9.91 -14.34
C GLY A 30 11.21 -8.47 -14.02
N ALA A 31 9.92 -8.26 -13.74
CA ALA A 31 9.39 -6.98 -13.23
C ALA A 31 9.39 -6.90 -11.69
N ARG A 32 9.56 -8.02 -10.98
CA ARG A 32 9.61 -8.11 -9.50
C ARG A 32 11.00 -8.44 -8.93
N GLY A 33 12.01 -8.59 -9.77
CA GLY A 33 13.34 -9.08 -9.43
C GLY A 33 14.50 -8.15 -9.80
N LYS A 34 14.35 -6.82 -9.68
CA LYS A 34 15.52 -5.92 -9.53
C LYS A 34 15.86 -5.75 -8.04
N GLY A 35 16.18 -6.88 -7.40
CA GLY A 35 16.91 -6.92 -6.15
C GLY A 35 18.40 -6.68 -6.41
N GLN A 36 18.75 -5.40 -6.42
CA GLN A 36 20.03 -4.84 -5.97
C GLN A 36 21.22 -5.81 -5.93
N GLY A 37 21.87 -5.99 -7.08
CA GLY A 37 23.31 -6.15 -7.09
C GLY A 37 23.93 -4.87 -6.55
N ALA A 38 24.73 -4.98 -5.50
CA ALA A 38 25.49 -3.91 -4.90
C ALA A 38 26.41 -3.27 -5.95
N ILE A 39 25.93 -2.20 -6.55
CA ILE A 39 26.79 -1.10 -6.94
C ILE A 39 26.57 -0.10 -5.82
N GLU A 40 27.56 0.07 -4.96
CA GLU A 40 27.72 1.29 -4.19
C GLU A 40 27.92 2.43 -5.21
N THR A 41 26.84 2.83 -5.88
CA THR A 41 26.69 4.21 -6.26
C THR A 41 26.63 4.92 -4.93
N LYS A 42 27.80 5.37 -4.47
CA LYS A 42 27.94 6.53 -3.62
C LYS A 42 26.96 7.53 -4.20
N GLN A 43 25.75 7.61 -3.64
CA GLN A 43 24.76 8.58 -4.06
C GLN A 43 25.52 9.88 -3.99
N GLU A 44 25.79 10.48 -5.15
CA GLU A 44 26.37 11.80 -5.22
C GLU A 44 25.33 12.69 -4.56
N ARG A 45 25.50 12.87 -3.24
CA ARG A 45 24.61 13.67 -2.43
C ARG A 45 24.57 15.01 -3.13
N LYS A 46 23.38 15.41 -3.58
CA LYS A 46 23.22 16.64 -4.34
C LYS A 46 23.60 17.80 -3.43
N ILE A 47 24.71 18.45 -3.77
CA ILE A 47 25.18 19.65 -3.07
C ILE A 47 24.24 20.78 -3.49
N LEU A 48 23.57 21.40 -2.51
CA LEU A 48 22.69 22.55 -2.76
C LEU A 48 23.52 23.83 -2.89
N PHE A 49 24.45 24.04 -1.94
CA PHE A 49 25.37 25.17 -1.91
C PHE A 49 26.56 24.86 -1.00
N TYR A 50 27.61 25.64 -1.13
CA TYR A 50 28.79 25.63 -0.28
C TYR A 50 28.70 26.77 0.73
N ARG A 51 29.09 26.55 1.99
CA ARG A 51 29.11 27.58 3.05
C ARG A 51 30.51 27.80 3.61
N ALA A 52 30.85 29.04 3.95
CA ALA A 52 32.11 29.33 4.65
C ALA A 52 32.08 28.69 6.06
N PRO A 53 33.16 28.01 6.49
CA PRO A 53 33.20 27.37 7.81
C PRO A 53 33.14 28.37 8.96
N MET A 54 33.63 29.60 8.76
CA MET A 54 33.69 30.63 9.80
C MET A 54 32.46 31.56 9.83
N ASN A 55 31.79 31.76 8.68
CA ASN A 55 30.60 32.63 8.59
C ASN A 55 29.46 31.91 7.84
N PRO A 56 28.45 31.40 8.57
CA PRO A 56 27.31 30.69 7.99
C PRO A 56 26.47 31.50 7.00
N GLN A 57 26.57 32.84 7.00
CA GLN A 57 25.81 33.70 6.08
C GLN A 57 26.45 33.79 4.68
N GLN A 58 27.74 33.46 4.55
CA GLN A 58 28.42 33.44 3.26
C GLN A 58 28.21 32.09 2.59
N THR A 59 27.36 32.08 1.55
CA THR A 59 27.03 30.91 0.75
C THR A 59 27.43 31.12 -0.71
N SER A 60 27.87 30.06 -1.37
CA SER A 60 28.26 30.07 -2.78
C SER A 60 27.69 28.85 -3.50
N PRO A 61 27.13 28.99 -4.71
CA PRO A 61 26.65 27.87 -5.51
C PRO A 61 27.79 27.00 -6.06
N THR A 62 29.01 27.54 -6.13
CA THR A 62 30.22 26.82 -6.59
C THR A 62 31.24 26.67 -5.46
N PRO A 63 32.15 25.68 -5.53
CA PRO A 63 33.25 25.57 -4.58
C PRO A 63 34.09 26.85 -4.60
N MET A 64 34.21 27.50 -3.45
CA MET A 64 34.98 28.73 -3.28
C MET A 64 35.85 28.61 -2.03
N LYS A 65 36.91 29.41 -1.97
CA LYS A 65 37.75 29.56 -0.79
C LYS A 65 37.39 30.85 -0.04
N ASP A 66 37.50 30.83 1.28
CA ASP A 66 37.34 32.03 2.09
C ASP A 66 38.56 32.95 2.00
N GLU A 67 38.46 34.14 2.58
CA GLU A 67 39.56 35.13 2.63
C GLU A 67 40.83 34.59 3.31
N MET A 68 40.72 33.48 4.04
CA MET A 68 41.78 32.80 4.75
C MET A 68 42.27 31.53 4.02
N GLY A 69 41.76 31.26 2.81
CA GLY A 69 42.19 30.17 1.93
C GLY A 69 41.59 28.79 2.24
N MET A 70 40.59 28.69 3.11
CA MET A 70 39.90 27.43 3.42
C MET A 70 38.75 27.15 2.45
N ASP A 71 38.60 25.88 2.07
CA ASP A 71 37.53 25.45 1.16
C ASP A 71 36.16 25.51 1.86
N TYR A 72 35.16 26.04 1.16
CA TYR A 72 33.80 26.06 1.66
C TYR A 72 33.24 24.63 1.81
N VAL A 73 32.45 24.42 2.84
CA VAL A 73 31.88 23.11 3.18
C VAL A 73 30.62 22.87 2.34
N PRO A 74 30.50 21.75 1.61
CA PRO A 74 29.30 21.42 0.85
C PRO A 74 28.13 21.07 1.78
N VAL A 75 26.98 21.72 1.57
CA VAL A 75 25.72 21.42 2.25
C VAL A 75 24.84 20.60 1.32
N TYR A 76 24.36 19.47 1.83
CA TYR A 76 23.56 18.50 1.09
C TYR A 76 22.06 18.68 1.37
N ASP A 77 21.22 18.26 0.42
CA ASP A 77 19.74 18.36 0.48
C ASP A 77 19.14 17.72 1.75
N GLU A 78 19.71 16.61 2.21
CA GLU A 78 19.28 15.89 3.42
C GLU A 78 19.50 16.68 4.71
N GLU A 79 20.54 17.51 4.75
CA GLU A 79 20.89 18.32 5.93
C GLU A 79 20.03 19.59 5.97
N ALA A 80 19.77 20.21 4.81
CA ALA A 80 18.85 21.35 4.68
C ALA A 80 17.37 20.98 4.97
N ALA A 81 16.97 19.73 4.73
CA ALA A 81 15.66 19.19 5.11
C ALA A 81 15.51 18.91 6.62
N THR A 82 16.60 18.99 7.39
CA THR A 82 16.58 18.86 8.86
C THR A 82 16.32 20.21 9.53
N GLU A 83 16.73 21.33 8.94
CA GLU A 83 16.42 22.67 9.46
C GLU A 83 15.00 23.13 9.08
N LYS A 84 14.43 22.61 7.99
CA LYS A 84 13.04 22.86 7.58
C LYS A 84 12.08 21.80 8.11
N GLU A 85 12.21 21.41 9.37
CA GLU A 85 11.18 20.59 10.02
C GLU A 85 9.91 21.42 10.18
N VAL A 86 8.92 21.12 9.33
CA VAL A 86 7.57 21.65 9.46
C VAL A 86 7.05 21.27 10.85
N ILE A 87 6.79 22.29 11.67
CA ILE A 87 6.30 22.15 13.05
C ILE A 87 5.13 21.16 13.07
N GLY A 88 5.26 20.09 13.87
CA GLY A 88 4.27 19.03 13.99
C GLY A 88 4.59 17.73 13.22
N THR A 89 5.73 17.66 12.52
CA THR A 89 6.18 16.42 11.86
C THR A 89 7.20 15.69 12.73
N VAL A 90 7.00 14.39 12.98
CA VAL A 90 7.97 13.52 13.67
C VAL A 90 8.58 12.56 12.65
N LYS A 91 9.90 12.61 12.47
CA LYS A 91 10.64 11.63 11.66
C LYS A 91 10.87 10.36 12.46
N ILE A 92 10.61 9.21 11.86
CA ILE A 92 10.82 7.89 12.46
C ILE A 92 11.68 7.05 11.52
N THR A 93 12.62 6.28 12.07
CA THR A 93 13.50 5.43 11.27
C THR A 93 12.73 4.26 10.63
N PRO A 94 13.10 3.84 9.40
CA PRO A 94 12.44 2.72 8.72
C PRO A 94 12.46 1.41 9.53
N GLU A 95 13.55 1.12 10.24
CA GLU A 95 13.65 -0.06 11.10
C GLU A 95 12.58 -0.08 12.20
N LYS A 96 12.30 1.09 12.79
CA LYS A 96 11.29 1.22 13.84
C LYS A 96 9.88 1.06 13.29
N ILE A 97 9.62 1.59 12.09
CA ILE A 97 8.34 1.40 11.36
C ILE A 97 8.11 -0.09 11.07
N GLN A 98 9.15 -0.81 10.65
CA GLN A 98 9.07 -2.25 10.34
C GLN A 98 8.86 -3.09 11.60
N LYS A 99 9.60 -2.83 12.69
CA LYS A 99 9.46 -3.54 13.97
C LYS A 99 8.06 -3.36 14.58
N ILE A 100 7.46 -2.18 14.45
CA ILE A 100 6.11 -1.87 14.98
C ILE A 100 5.01 -2.43 14.05
N GLY A 101 5.34 -2.76 12.79
CA GLY A 101 4.37 -3.31 11.84
C GLY A 101 3.32 -2.30 11.40
N VAL A 102 3.74 -1.05 11.16
CA VAL A 102 2.83 0.04 10.75
C VAL A 102 2.11 -0.32 9.45
N LYS A 103 0.78 -0.22 9.47
CA LYS A 103 -0.08 -0.38 8.29
C LYS A 103 -0.69 0.96 7.94
N THR A 104 -0.65 1.31 6.66
CA THR A 104 -1.26 2.52 6.13
C THR A 104 -2.30 2.15 5.08
N GLU A 105 -3.35 2.97 4.98
CA GLU A 105 -4.34 2.92 3.91
C GLU A 105 -4.63 4.36 3.49
N GLU A 106 -4.86 4.58 2.20
CA GLU A 106 -5.26 5.89 1.68
C GLU A 106 -6.62 6.33 2.24
N ALA A 107 -6.73 7.60 2.64
CA ALA A 107 -7.98 8.18 3.10
C ALA A 107 -9.01 8.24 1.97
N LYS A 108 -10.21 7.69 2.20
CA LYS A 108 -11.31 7.66 1.21
C LYS A 108 -12.64 7.98 1.89
N ILE A 109 -13.45 8.80 1.22
CA ILE A 109 -14.83 9.06 1.65
C ILE A 109 -15.68 7.83 1.29
N ARG A 110 -16.37 7.25 2.27
CA ARG A 110 -17.21 6.05 2.09
C ARG A 110 -18.44 6.14 2.99
N THR A 111 -19.55 5.55 2.56
CA THR A 111 -20.74 5.40 3.41
C THR A 111 -20.51 4.27 4.42
N LEU A 112 -20.54 4.60 5.71
CA LEU A 112 -20.44 3.61 6.77
C LEU A 112 -21.79 2.94 7.00
N LYS A 113 -21.84 1.60 6.87
CA LYS A 113 -23.04 0.80 7.18
C LYS A 113 -22.78 -0.02 8.42
N ARG A 114 -23.72 -0.01 9.37
CA ARG A 114 -23.70 -0.86 10.57
C ARG A 114 -24.73 -1.96 10.42
N THR A 115 -24.29 -3.21 10.51
CA THR A 115 -25.20 -4.35 10.56
C THR A 115 -25.71 -4.51 11.98
N ILE A 116 -27.02 -4.36 12.19
CA ILE A 116 -27.67 -4.64 13.46
C ILE A 116 -28.32 -6.01 13.35
N ARG A 117 -28.00 -6.90 14.29
CA ARG A 117 -28.65 -8.21 14.44
C ARG A 117 -29.55 -8.15 15.65
N THR A 118 -30.81 -8.50 15.46
CA THR A 118 -31.81 -8.54 16.52
C THR A 118 -32.67 -9.80 16.36
N VAL A 119 -33.47 -10.10 17.37
CA VAL A 119 -34.46 -11.17 17.37
C VAL A 119 -35.86 -10.58 17.23
N GLY A 120 -36.80 -11.37 16.72
CA GLY A 120 -38.21 -11.01 16.64
C GLY A 120 -39.09 -12.13 17.18
N ARG A 121 -40.35 -11.84 17.49
CA ARG A 121 -41.35 -12.83 17.88
C ARG A 121 -42.37 -12.97 16.74
N ILE A 122 -42.94 -14.17 16.62
CA ILE A 122 -44.00 -14.45 15.66
C ILE A 122 -45.32 -14.39 16.42
N GLU A 123 -46.19 -13.45 16.04
CA GLU A 123 -47.50 -13.26 16.65
C GLU A 123 -48.61 -13.40 15.59
N PRO A 124 -49.83 -13.78 15.98
CA PRO A 124 -50.97 -13.82 15.08
C PRO A 124 -51.22 -12.45 14.45
N VAL A 125 -51.72 -12.43 13.22
CA VAL A 125 -52.09 -11.17 12.57
C VAL A 125 -53.32 -10.61 13.27
N GLU A 126 -53.14 -9.57 14.09
CA GLU A 126 -54.19 -9.01 14.95
C GLU A 126 -55.47 -8.66 14.17
N ASN A 127 -55.35 -8.18 12.93
CA ASN A 127 -56.50 -7.84 12.08
C ASN A 127 -57.30 -9.04 11.55
N LYS A 128 -56.83 -10.26 11.79
CA LYS A 128 -57.48 -11.53 11.42
C LYS A 128 -57.90 -12.33 12.64
N VAL A 129 -57.86 -11.73 13.83
CA VAL A 129 -58.37 -12.33 15.05
C VAL A 129 -59.83 -11.91 15.22
N TYR A 130 -60.74 -12.87 15.21
CA TYR A 130 -62.18 -12.63 15.36
C TYR A 130 -62.68 -13.27 16.64
N ASN A 131 -63.39 -12.49 17.46
CA ASN A 131 -64.08 -12.98 18.65
C ASN A 131 -65.57 -13.12 18.35
N ILE A 132 -66.05 -14.35 18.25
CA ILE A 132 -67.47 -14.64 17.99
C ILE A 132 -68.18 -14.76 19.34
N ASN A 133 -69.11 -13.85 19.59
CA ASN A 133 -69.96 -13.88 20.78
C ASN A 133 -71.42 -14.07 20.37
N THR A 134 -72.13 -14.97 21.04
CA THR A 134 -73.57 -15.12 20.86
C THR A 134 -74.28 -13.95 21.54
N LYS A 135 -75.29 -13.39 20.87
CA LYS A 135 -76.09 -12.28 21.44
C LYS A 135 -77.21 -12.78 22.37
N VAL A 136 -77.54 -14.06 22.28
CA VAL A 136 -78.66 -14.70 22.98
C VAL A 136 -78.24 -16.09 23.48
N ALA A 137 -78.90 -16.56 24.54
CA ALA A 137 -78.66 -17.88 25.11
C ALA A 137 -79.33 -18.98 24.27
N GLY A 138 -78.67 -20.14 24.15
CA GLY A 138 -79.16 -21.32 23.44
C GLY A 138 -78.24 -22.53 23.66
N TRP A 139 -78.58 -23.66 23.06
CA TRP A 139 -77.79 -24.91 23.11
C TRP A 139 -77.23 -25.27 21.73
N VAL A 140 -76.09 -25.99 21.71
CA VAL A 140 -75.47 -26.53 20.48
C VAL A 140 -76.07 -27.91 20.20
N GLU A 141 -76.40 -28.20 18.95
CA GLU A 141 -76.80 -29.53 18.46
C GLU A 141 -75.67 -30.21 17.68
#